data_AF-A0A7J2J512-F1
#
_entry.id   AF-A0A7J2J512-F1
#
_cell.length_a   1.000
_cell.length_b   1.000
_cell.length_c   1.000
_cell.angle_alpha   90.00
_cell.angle_beta   90.00
_cell.angle_gamma   90.00
#
_symmetry.space_group_name_H-M   'P 1'
#
loop_
_entity.id
_entity.type
_entity.pdbx_description
1 polymer ?
#
loop_
_entity_poly.entity_id
_entity_poly.type
_entity_poly.pdbx_seq_one_letter_code
_entity_poly.pdbx_strand_id
1 'polypeptide(L)'
;MKGSEVIYICGTDEHGTPNEIEAMRRGISPKELVDHYYKEIKDGFDGFHISFDNFSRTSREIHHETAKRFFLKVKEKGYIYKKKVKQMYCENCKRFLPDRYVEGACPYCGFESARGDQCDNCGRILEPSDLINPRCAICGEEPVLRDTEHYFFKLSAFQDELERWIKSNKHWKPNVVNFCLGWIKEGLKDRAIT
;
A
#
# COMPACT_ATOMS: atom_id res chain seq x y z
N MET A 1 21.72 27.74 14.71
CA MET A 1 20.41 27.14 15.07
C MET A 1 19.46 28.24 15.52
N LYS A 2 18.14 28.13 15.29
CA LYS A 2 17.14 29.17 15.65
C LYS A 2 16.59 29.07 17.09
N GLY A 3 17.02 28.09 17.88
CA GLY A 3 16.57 27.89 19.28
C GLY A 3 15.18 27.29 19.44
N SER A 4 14.54 26.85 18.35
CA SER A 4 13.24 26.17 18.40
C SER A 4 13.38 24.75 18.93
N GLU A 5 12.43 24.31 19.74
CA GLU A 5 12.25 22.90 20.09
C GLU A 5 11.66 22.17 18.88
N VAL A 6 12.36 21.16 18.39
CA VAL A 6 12.01 20.42 17.17
C VAL A 6 12.07 18.93 17.50
N ILE A 7 11.04 18.20 17.03
CA ILE A 7 11.01 16.74 17.06
C ILE A 7 10.98 16.26 15.61
N TYR A 8 11.98 15.48 15.20
CA TYR A 8 12.18 14.98 13.86
C TYR A 8 12.16 13.45 13.85
N ILE A 9 11.08 12.87 13.34
CA ILE A 9 10.77 11.44 13.41
C ILE A 9 10.85 10.82 12.02
N CYS A 10 11.36 9.60 11.94
CA CYS A 10 11.28 8.76 10.74
C CYS A 10 11.26 7.28 11.13
N GLY A 11 11.28 6.38 10.16
CA GLY A 11 11.37 4.95 10.37
C GLY A 11 11.18 4.13 9.12
N THR A 12 11.33 2.81 9.24
CA THR A 12 11.06 1.86 8.15
C THR A 12 9.60 1.42 8.12
N ASP A 13 9.07 1.28 6.91
CA ASP A 13 7.82 0.55 6.63
C ASP A 13 8.16 -0.90 6.29
N GLU A 14 7.64 -1.82 7.09
CA GLU A 14 8.12 -3.20 7.17
C GLU A 14 7.03 -4.23 6.86
N HIS A 15 5.80 -3.79 6.60
CA HIS A 15 4.70 -4.68 6.25
C HIS A 15 4.42 -4.66 4.75
N GLY A 16 3.74 -5.69 4.27
CA GLY A 16 3.28 -5.79 2.89
C GLY A 16 3.86 -6.98 2.14
N THR A 17 3.12 -7.39 1.10
CA THR A 17 3.44 -8.57 0.29
C THR A 17 4.83 -8.53 -0.36
N PRO A 18 5.39 -7.37 -0.78
CA PRO A 18 6.75 -7.30 -1.31
C PRO A 18 7.81 -7.84 -0.35
N ASN A 19 7.73 -7.50 0.94
CA ASN A 19 8.67 -7.97 1.95
C ASN A 19 8.52 -9.48 2.18
N GLU A 20 7.30 -10.00 2.24
CA GLU A 20 7.07 -11.44 2.41
C GLU A 20 7.66 -12.25 1.25
N ILE A 21 7.46 -11.79 0.02
CA ILE A 21 7.93 -12.51 -1.17
C ILE A 21 9.44 -12.41 -1.32
N GLU A 22 10.02 -11.26 -1.01
CA GLU A 22 11.48 -11.12 -1.01
C GLU A 22 12.13 -12.02 0.04
N ALA A 23 11.53 -12.11 1.23
CA ALA A 23 11.98 -13.03 2.27
C ALA A 23 11.90 -14.50 1.79
N MET A 24 10.78 -14.89 1.17
CA MET A 24 10.62 -16.21 0.57
C MET A 24 11.67 -16.50 -0.51
N ARG A 25 11.93 -15.54 -1.42
CA ARG A 25 12.94 -15.69 -2.48
C ARG A 25 14.35 -15.89 -1.92
N ARG A 26 14.67 -15.22 -0.81
CA ARG A 26 15.95 -15.36 -0.11
C ARG A 26 16.02 -16.55 0.84
N GLY A 27 14.92 -17.27 1.06
CA GLY A 27 14.86 -18.37 2.02
C GLY A 27 15.03 -17.93 3.47
N ILE A 28 14.68 -16.69 3.80
CA ILE A 28 14.73 -16.13 5.16
C ILE A 28 13.33 -15.74 5.64
N SER A 29 13.19 -15.48 6.94
CA SER A 29 11.93 -14.95 7.48
C SER A 29 11.74 -13.47 7.11
N PRO A 30 10.48 -12.97 7.02
CA PRO A 30 10.22 -11.56 6.82
C PRO A 30 10.87 -10.68 7.90
N LYS A 31 10.93 -11.19 9.14
CA LYS A 31 11.58 -10.50 10.26
C LYS A 31 13.08 -10.30 10.01
N GLU A 32 13.80 -11.34 9.57
CA GLU A 32 15.22 -11.23 9.25
C GLU A 32 15.46 -10.22 8.12
N LEU A 33 14.60 -10.22 7.09
CA LEU A 33 14.68 -9.26 5.99
C LEU A 33 14.55 -7.81 6.49
N VAL A 34 13.51 -7.51 7.27
CA VAL A 34 13.26 -6.14 7.73
C VAL A 34 14.25 -5.70 8.81
N ASP A 35 14.74 -6.63 9.64
CA ASP A 35 15.80 -6.34 10.62
C ASP A 35 17.11 -5.94 9.93
N HIS A 36 17.45 -6.62 8.83
CA HIS A 36 18.61 -6.29 8.00
C HIS A 36 18.48 -4.88 7.39
N TYR A 37 17.38 -4.61 6.68
CA TYR A 37 17.18 -3.32 6.02
C TYR A 37 16.97 -2.16 6.99
N TYR A 38 16.34 -2.39 8.15
CA TYR A 38 16.25 -1.38 9.20
C TYR A 38 17.63 -0.87 9.60
N LYS A 39 18.57 -1.79 9.83
CA LYS A 39 19.95 -1.43 10.17
C LYS A 39 20.65 -0.71 9.02
N GLU A 40 20.61 -1.27 7.82
CA GLU A 40 21.28 -0.69 6.65
C GLU A 40 20.80 0.74 6.35
N ILE A 41 19.48 0.95 6.36
CA ILE A 41 18.87 2.26 6.11
C ILE A 41 19.23 3.25 7.23
N LYS A 42 19.17 2.82 8.50
CA LYS A 42 19.54 3.66 9.64
C LYS A 42 21.02 4.06 9.57
N ASP A 43 21.91 3.10 9.35
CA ASP A 43 23.36 3.34 9.25
C ASP A 43 23.67 4.28 8.07
N GLY A 44 22.93 4.15 6.96
CA GLY A 44 22.98 5.08 5.83
C GLY A 44 22.59 6.51 6.22
N PHE A 45 21.44 6.69 6.89
CA PHE A 45 21.02 8.01 7.38
C PHE A 45 22.01 8.62 8.37
N ASP A 46 22.55 7.83 9.30
CA ASP A 46 23.57 8.26 10.24
C ASP A 46 24.85 8.70 9.53
N GLY A 47 25.26 7.97 8.48
CA GLY A 47 26.40 8.30 7.63
C GLY A 47 26.24 9.59 6.83
N PHE A 48 25.01 9.93 6.44
CA PHE A 48 24.66 11.25 5.85
C PHE A 48 24.43 12.34 6.92
N HIS A 49 24.64 12.03 8.20
CA HIS A 49 24.41 12.93 9.32
C HIS A 49 22.97 13.47 9.42
N ILE A 50 21.99 12.64 9.05
CA ILE A 50 20.57 12.97 9.22
C ILE A 50 20.17 12.66 10.66
N SER A 51 19.97 13.71 11.46
CA SER A 51 19.75 13.61 12.90
C SER A 51 18.27 13.47 13.27
N PHE A 52 17.70 12.27 13.17
CA PHE A 52 16.37 11.99 13.70
C PHE A 52 16.38 11.88 15.23
N ASP A 53 15.40 12.45 15.92
CA ASP A 53 15.20 12.28 17.37
C ASP A 53 14.75 10.86 17.70
N ASN A 54 13.99 10.23 16.81
CA ASN A 54 13.66 8.82 16.88
C ASN A 54 13.43 8.25 15.47
N PHE A 55 14.31 7.32 15.10
CA PHE A 55 14.14 6.48 13.92
C PHE A 55 13.51 5.15 14.36
N SER A 56 12.25 4.94 14.02
CA SER A 56 11.44 3.80 14.46
C SER A 56 11.18 2.82 13.32
N ARG A 57 10.26 1.89 13.53
CA ARG A 57 9.87 0.89 12.53
C ARG A 57 8.44 0.41 12.78
N THR A 58 7.72 0.06 11.72
CA THR A 58 6.30 -0.33 11.83
C THR A 58 6.09 -1.68 12.49
N SER A 59 7.09 -2.57 12.54
CA SER A 59 6.97 -3.88 13.20
C SER A 59 7.00 -3.85 14.74
N ARG A 60 7.19 -2.67 15.37
CA ARG A 60 7.17 -2.55 16.83
C ARG A 60 5.78 -2.77 17.39
N GLU A 61 5.72 -3.42 18.55
CA GLU A 61 4.46 -3.69 19.27
C GLU A 61 3.59 -2.44 19.44
N ILE A 62 4.19 -1.30 19.84
CA ILE A 62 3.45 -0.04 20.02
C ILE A 62 2.74 0.43 18.74
N HIS A 63 3.32 0.15 17.57
CA HIS A 63 2.68 0.45 16.29
C HIS A 63 1.50 -0.47 16.04
N HIS A 64 1.63 -1.78 16.32
CA HIS A 64 0.54 -2.75 16.22
C HIS A 64 -0.63 -2.38 17.13
N GLU A 65 -0.35 -2.05 18.39
CA GLU A 65 -1.36 -1.58 19.36
C GLU A 65 -2.06 -0.31 18.87
N THR A 66 -1.28 0.66 18.38
CA THR A 66 -1.81 1.95 17.90
C THR A 66 -2.67 1.78 16.65
N ALA A 67 -2.21 0.99 15.68
CA ALA A 67 -2.95 0.69 14.44
C ALA A 67 -4.25 -0.06 14.73
N LYS A 68 -4.20 -1.09 15.61
CA LYS A 68 -5.39 -1.83 16.04
C LYS A 68 -6.40 -0.91 16.72
N ARG A 69 -5.95 -0.05 17.65
CA ARG A 69 -6.80 0.93 18.33
C ARG A 69 -7.41 1.93 17.35
N PHE A 70 -6.65 2.40 16.37
CA PHE A 70 -7.13 3.30 15.33
C PHE A 70 -8.23 2.63 14.50
N PHE A 71 -7.97 1.42 13.99
CA PHE A 71 -8.95 0.64 13.23
C PHE A 71 -10.27 0.44 14.00
N LEU A 72 -10.18 -0.01 15.26
CA LEU A 72 -11.36 -0.26 16.09
C LEU A 72 -12.17 1.03 16.31
N LYS A 73 -11.51 2.15 16.63
CA LYS A 73 -12.18 3.44 16.85
C LYS A 73 -12.88 3.96 15.59
N VAL A 74 -12.25 3.82 14.42
CA VAL A 74 -12.87 4.25 13.14
C VAL A 74 -14.06 3.34 12.79
N LYS A 75 -13.95 2.04 13.08
CA LYS A 75 -15.02 1.05 12.89
C LYS A 75 -16.21 1.31 13.82
N GLU A 76 -15.97 1.57 15.10
CA GLU A 76 -17.01 1.93 16.08
C GLU A 76 -17.79 3.19 15.66
N LYS A 77 -17.12 4.13 15.01
CA LYS A 77 -17.75 5.34 14.43
C LYS A 77 -18.52 5.09 13.13
N GLY A 78 -18.59 3.87 12.63
CA GLY A 78 -19.36 3.51 11.44
C GLY A 78 -18.67 3.84 10.10
N TYR A 79 -17.39 4.18 10.10
CA TYR A 79 -16.63 4.49 8.87
C TYR A 79 -15.89 3.29 8.27
N ILE A 80 -15.98 2.11 8.90
CA ILE A 80 -15.46 0.86 8.34
C ILE A 80 -16.60 -0.14 8.20
N TYR A 81 -16.74 -0.70 7.01
CA TYR A 81 -17.77 -1.69 6.69
C TYR A 81 -17.18 -2.87 5.91
N LYS A 82 -17.90 -3.99 5.88
CA LYS A 82 -17.47 -5.19 5.14
C LYS A 82 -18.06 -5.18 3.73
N LYS A 83 -17.26 -5.59 2.74
CA LYS A 83 -17.69 -5.76 1.36
C LYS A 83 -17.05 -7.01 0.77
N LYS A 84 -17.85 -7.82 0.07
CA LYS A 84 -17.32 -8.93 -0.73
C LYS A 84 -16.76 -8.40 -2.04
N VAL A 85 -15.56 -8.83 -2.38
CA VAL A 85 -14.89 -8.54 -3.64
C VAL A 85 -14.36 -9.84 -4.23
N LYS A 86 -14.17 -9.83 -5.55
CA LYS A 86 -13.55 -10.93 -6.26
C LYS A 86 -12.06 -10.63 -6.38
N GLN A 87 -11.22 -11.58 -5.96
CA GLN A 87 -9.78 -11.46 -6.05
C GLN A 87 -9.18 -12.76 -6.59
N MET A 88 -8.07 -12.64 -7.31
CA MET A 88 -7.33 -13.80 -7.81
C MET A 88 -6.76 -14.61 -6.64
N TYR A 89 -6.89 -15.92 -6.69
CA TYR A 89 -6.41 -16.86 -5.69
C TYR A 89 -5.60 -17.96 -6.37
N CYS A 90 -4.39 -18.20 -5.88
CA CYS A 90 -3.57 -19.31 -6.34
C CYS A 90 -3.86 -20.56 -5.49
N GLU A 91 -4.38 -21.61 -6.11
CA GLU A 91 -4.70 -22.87 -5.42
C GLU A 91 -3.45 -23.62 -4.94
N ASN A 92 -2.35 -23.50 -5.69
CA ASN A 92 -1.07 -24.12 -5.34
C ASN A 92 -0.40 -23.39 -4.15
N CYS A 93 -0.30 -22.06 -4.21
CA CYS A 93 0.26 -21.25 -3.09
C CYS A 93 -0.73 -21.08 -1.92
N LYS A 94 -1.98 -21.52 -2.07
CA LYS A 94 -3.08 -21.41 -1.09
C LYS A 94 -3.28 -19.99 -0.56
N ARG A 95 -3.15 -18.97 -1.42
CA ARG A 95 -3.27 -17.55 -1.02
C ARG A 95 -3.93 -16.68 -2.09
N PHE A 96 -4.53 -15.58 -1.64
CA PHE A 96 -4.94 -14.50 -2.52
C PHE A 96 -3.72 -13.77 -3.08
N LEU A 97 -3.82 -13.37 -4.34
CA LEU A 97 -2.79 -12.64 -5.07
C LEU A 97 -3.18 -11.16 -5.11
N PRO A 98 -2.41 -10.25 -4.49
CA PRO A 98 -2.50 -8.83 -4.83
C PRO A 98 -2.23 -8.62 -6.32
N ASP A 99 -2.76 -7.54 -6.88
CA ASP A 99 -2.79 -7.31 -8.34
C ASP A 99 -1.41 -7.44 -9.00
N ARG A 100 -0.37 -6.93 -8.32
CA ARG A 100 1.03 -7.01 -8.78
C ARG A 100 1.61 -8.42 -8.89
N TYR A 101 0.97 -9.42 -8.26
CA TYR A 101 1.38 -10.83 -8.29
C TYR A 101 0.57 -11.68 -9.25
N VAL A 102 -0.31 -11.04 -10.02
CA VAL A 102 -0.93 -11.63 -11.19
C VAL A 102 -0.18 -11.09 -12.39
N GLU A 103 0.41 -11.97 -13.16
CA GLU A 103 1.07 -11.62 -14.43
C GLU A 103 0.32 -12.25 -15.58
N GLY A 104 0.43 -11.70 -16.78
CA GLY A 104 -0.14 -12.29 -17.98
C GLY A 104 0.14 -11.46 -19.21
N ALA A 105 -0.47 -11.83 -20.33
CA ALA A 105 -0.36 -11.07 -21.56
C ALA A 105 -1.27 -9.83 -21.50
N CYS A 106 -0.70 -8.66 -21.82
CA CYS A 106 -1.44 -7.41 -21.92
C CYS A 106 -2.46 -7.49 -23.07
N PRO A 107 -3.77 -7.29 -22.82
CA PRO A 107 -4.78 -7.41 -23.87
C PRO A 107 -4.68 -6.31 -24.94
N TYR A 108 -3.93 -5.24 -24.68
CA TYR A 108 -3.82 -4.08 -25.57
C TYR A 108 -2.56 -4.09 -26.45
N CYS A 109 -1.45 -4.65 -25.97
CA CYS A 109 -0.18 -4.62 -26.69
C CYS A 109 0.52 -5.97 -26.81
N GLY A 110 -0.06 -7.04 -26.26
CA GLY A 110 0.49 -8.40 -26.33
C GLY A 110 1.75 -8.63 -25.47
N PHE A 111 2.10 -7.72 -24.57
CA PHE A 111 3.25 -7.92 -23.68
C PHE A 111 2.98 -9.06 -22.68
N GLU A 112 3.71 -10.17 -22.80
CA GLU A 112 3.51 -11.46 -22.11
C GLU A 112 3.71 -11.46 -20.59
N SER A 113 4.26 -10.38 -20.03
CA SER A 113 4.58 -10.25 -18.60
C SER A 113 4.03 -8.95 -18.02
N ALA A 114 2.86 -8.54 -18.48
CA ALA A 114 2.15 -7.42 -17.87
C ALA A 114 1.66 -7.81 -16.47
N ARG A 115 1.70 -6.85 -15.54
CA ARG A 115 1.25 -7.03 -14.16
C ARG A 115 -0.23 -6.65 -14.07
N GLY A 116 -0.93 -7.25 -13.11
CA GLY A 116 -2.37 -7.05 -12.90
C GLY A 116 -2.74 -5.65 -12.42
N ASP A 117 -1.78 -4.79 -12.11
CA ASP A 117 -1.96 -3.36 -11.79
C ASP A 117 -1.56 -2.43 -12.95
N GLN A 118 -0.58 -2.83 -13.76
CA GLN A 118 -0.03 -2.01 -14.83
C GLN A 118 0.74 -2.84 -15.87
N CYS A 119 0.60 -2.48 -17.15
CA CYS A 119 1.49 -2.96 -18.19
C CYS A 119 2.77 -2.10 -18.27
N ASP A 120 3.92 -2.68 -17.98
CA ASP A 120 5.21 -1.97 -18.04
C ASP A 120 5.64 -1.58 -19.47
N ASN A 121 5.06 -2.19 -20.51
CA ASN A 121 5.37 -1.88 -21.91
C ASN A 121 4.56 -0.69 -22.48
N CYS A 122 3.24 -0.64 -22.23
CA CYS A 122 2.38 0.42 -22.76
C CYS A 122 1.87 1.41 -21.71
N GLY A 123 2.23 1.22 -20.43
CA GLY A 123 1.90 2.11 -19.32
C GLY A 123 0.45 2.10 -18.85
N ARG A 124 -0.43 1.30 -19.48
CA ARG A 124 -1.86 1.23 -19.12
C ARG A 124 -2.06 0.59 -17.76
N ILE A 125 -3.00 1.15 -17.00
CA ILE A 125 -3.54 0.51 -15.79
C ILE A 125 -4.41 -0.66 -16.22
N LEU A 126 -4.20 -1.80 -15.58
CA LEU A 126 -4.94 -3.03 -15.81
C LEU A 126 -5.59 -3.45 -14.50
N GLU A 127 -6.62 -4.29 -14.60
CA GLU A 127 -7.07 -5.12 -13.50
C GLU A 127 -6.58 -6.56 -13.73
N PRO A 128 -6.40 -7.38 -12.67
CA PRO A 128 -5.95 -8.76 -12.85
C PRO A 128 -6.86 -9.61 -13.73
N SER A 129 -8.16 -9.27 -13.79
CA SER A 129 -9.15 -9.92 -14.66
C SER A 129 -9.02 -9.57 -16.14
N ASP A 130 -8.28 -8.50 -16.47
CA ASP A 130 -8.07 -8.06 -17.86
C ASP A 130 -6.92 -8.83 -18.53
N LEU A 131 -6.03 -9.44 -17.75
CA LEU A 131 -4.87 -10.16 -18.26
C LEU A 131 -5.29 -11.42 -19.03
N ILE A 132 -4.68 -11.62 -20.19
CA ILE A 132 -4.83 -12.86 -20.96
C ILE A 132 -3.89 -13.90 -20.35
N ASN A 133 -4.40 -15.11 -20.10
CA ASN A 133 -3.67 -16.20 -19.45
C ASN A 133 -3.00 -15.76 -18.15
N PRO A 134 -3.77 -15.31 -17.13
CA PRO A 134 -3.21 -14.87 -15.88
C PRO A 134 -2.44 -16.02 -15.22
N ARG A 135 -1.29 -15.69 -14.63
CA ARG A 135 -0.42 -16.62 -13.92
C ARG A 135 0.01 -16.00 -12.59
N CYS A 136 0.16 -16.87 -11.59
CA CYS A 136 0.71 -16.50 -10.31
C CYS A 136 2.20 -16.15 -10.46
N ALA A 137 2.59 -14.92 -10.13
CA ALA A 137 4.00 -14.49 -10.19
C ALA A 137 4.94 -15.25 -9.23
N ILE A 138 4.38 -16.03 -8.29
CA ILE A 138 5.13 -16.83 -7.31
C ILE A 138 5.44 -18.22 -7.85
N CYS A 139 4.47 -18.91 -8.44
CA CYS A 139 4.60 -20.32 -8.82
C CYS A 139 4.27 -20.63 -10.29
N GLY A 140 3.82 -19.65 -11.07
CA GLY A 140 3.48 -19.80 -12.49
C GLY A 140 2.11 -20.40 -12.80
N GLU A 141 1.41 -20.96 -11.80
CA GLU A 141 0.09 -21.58 -11.98
C GLU A 141 -1.02 -20.55 -12.28
N GLU A 142 -2.05 -20.97 -13.01
CA GLU A 142 -3.22 -20.15 -13.31
C GLU A 142 -4.02 -19.87 -12.01
N PRO A 143 -4.25 -18.60 -11.63
CA PRO A 143 -5.06 -18.28 -10.49
C PRO A 143 -6.55 -18.33 -10.84
N VAL A 144 -7.37 -18.65 -9.83
CA VAL A 144 -8.82 -18.67 -9.95
C VAL A 144 -9.44 -17.48 -9.23
N LEU A 145 -10.53 -16.94 -9.77
CA LEU A 145 -11.24 -15.85 -9.14
C LEU A 145 -12.09 -16.37 -7.98
N ARG A 146 -11.87 -15.86 -6.77
CA ARG A 146 -12.63 -16.24 -5.56
C ARG A 146 -13.21 -15.03 -4.86
N ASP A 147 -14.37 -15.22 -4.25
CA ASP A 147 -14.96 -14.21 -3.37
C ASP A 147 -14.18 -14.15 -2.04
N THR A 148 -13.87 -12.94 -1.60
CA THR A 148 -13.24 -12.65 -0.33
C THR A 148 -13.92 -11.43 0.31
N GLU A 149 -13.98 -11.41 1.63
CA GLU A 149 -14.58 -10.31 2.39
C GLU A 149 -13.49 -9.41 2.95
N HIS A 150 -13.54 -8.13 2.58
CA HIS A 150 -12.59 -7.14 3.05
C HIS A 150 -13.30 -6.05 3.85
N TYR A 151 -12.58 -5.44 4.79
CA TYR A 151 -12.98 -4.19 5.40
C TYR A 151 -12.64 -3.03 4.47
N PHE A 152 -13.60 -2.13 4.30
CA PHE A 152 -13.46 -0.90 3.54
C PHE A 152 -13.59 0.31 4.45
N PHE A 153 -12.69 1.27 4.30
CA PHE A 153 -12.81 2.60 4.87
C PHE A 153 -13.68 3.48 3.97
N LYS A 154 -14.71 4.09 4.55
CA LYS A 154 -15.67 4.96 3.88
C LYS A 154 -15.09 6.35 3.60
N LEU A 155 -14.01 6.40 2.82
CA LEU A 155 -13.32 7.63 2.45
C LEU A 155 -14.24 8.63 1.73
N SER A 156 -15.21 8.12 0.96
CA SER A 156 -16.23 8.93 0.28
C SER A 156 -17.00 9.85 1.23
N ALA A 157 -17.21 9.45 2.48
CA ALA A 157 -17.94 10.25 3.47
C ALA A 157 -17.20 11.52 3.92
N PHE A 158 -15.90 11.64 3.62
CA PHE A 158 -15.06 12.76 4.03
C PHE A 158 -14.79 13.77 2.92
N GLN A 159 -15.38 13.59 1.73
CA GLN A 159 -15.07 14.39 0.55
C GLN A 159 -15.23 15.90 0.80
N ASP A 160 -16.39 16.35 1.27
CA ASP A 160 -16.68 17.77 1.49
C ASP A 160 -15.84 18.38 2.62
N GLU A 161 -15.51 17.59 3.63
CA GLU A 161 -14.66 18.02 4.74
C GLU A 161 -13.20 18.19 4.29
N LEU A 162 -12.68 17.21 3.55
CA LEU A 162 -11.34 17.26 2.97
C LEU A 162 -11.22 18.40 1.96
N GLU A 163 -12.22 18.61 1.10
CA GLU A 163 -12.23 19.72 0.14
C GLU A 163 -12.12 21.07 0.85
N ARG A 164 -12.94 21.29 1.88
CA ARG A 164 -12.91 22.52 2.68
C ARG A 164 -11.57 22.70 3.38
N TRP A 165 -11.05 21.63 3.99
CA TRP A 165 -9.76 21.67 4.68
C TRP A 165 -8.61 22.00 3.72
N ILE A 166 -8.54 21.34 2.56
CA ILE A 166 -7.52 21.60 1.53
C ILE A 166 -7.59 23.05 1.03
N LYS A 167 -8.79 23.56 0.69
CA LYS A 167 -8.97 24.95 0.23
C LYS A 167 -8.61 25.98 1.29
N SER A 168 -8.78 25.64 2.58
CA SER A 168 -8.43 26.55 3.68
C SER A 168 -6.93 26.64 3.93
N ASN A 169 -6.13 25.73 3.38
CA ASN A 169 -4.70 25.64 3.64
C ASN A 169 -3.91 26.70 2.85
N LYS A 170 -3.39 27.69 3.57
CA LYS A 170 -2.60 28.80 2.98
C LYS A 170 -1.10 28.50 2.85
N HIS A 171 -0.62 27.40 3.44
CA HIS A 171 0.80 27.09 3.53
C HIS A 171 1.26 26.08 2.48
N TRP A 172 0.32 25.42 1.80
CA TRP A 172 0.63 24.44 0.77
C TRP A 172 0.99 25.12 -0.54
N LYS A 173 1.89 24.48 -1.29
CA LYS A 173 2.23 24.94 -2.65
C LYS A 173 0.99 24.82 -3.55
N PRO A 174 0.70 25.80 -4.42
CA PRO A 174 -0.51 25.79 -5.25
C PRO A 174 -0.68 24.53 -6.12
N ASN A 175 0.42 23.97 -6.62
CA ASN A 175 0.39 22.75 -7.43
C ASN A 175 -0.09 21.52 -6.62
N VAL A 176 0.26 21.42 -5.33
CA VAL A 176 -0.23 20.34 -4.45
C VAL A 176 -1.71 20.50 -4.19
N VAL A 177 -2.16 21.72 -3.88
CA VAL A 177 -3.57 22.03 -3.66
C VAL A 177 -4.40 21.68 -4.89
N ASN A 178 -3.99 22.15 -6.06
CA ASN A 178 -4.70 21.89 -7.32
C ASN A 178 -4.73 20.40 -7.67
N PHE A 179 -3.63 19.67 -7.43
CA PHE A 179 -3.57 18.23 -7.66
C PHE A 179 -4.55 17.46 -6.75
N CYS A 180 -4.54 17.75 -5.44
CA CYS A 180 -5.47 17.12 -4.50
C CYS A 180 -6.93 17.46 -4.82
N LEU A 181 -7.23 18.72 -5.17
CA LEU A 181 -8.59 19.11 -5.56
C LEU A 181 -9.06 18.44 -6.84
N GLY A 182 -8.14 18.11 -7.76
CA GLY A 182 -8.43 17.27 -8.92
C GLY A 182 -9.02 15.91 -8.52
N TRP A 183 -8.36 15.20 -7.60
CA TRP A 183 -8.85 13.91 -7.08
C TRP A 183 -10.18 14.02 -6.34
N ILE A 184 -10.36 15.08 -5.54
CA ILE A 184 -11.64 15.33 -4.85
C ILE A 184 -12.78 15.49 -5.87
N LYS A 185 -12.53 16.23 -6.96
CA LYS A 185 -13.53 16.50 -8.01
C LYS A 185 -13.96 15.24 -8.75
N GLU A 186 -13.07 14.26 -8.89
CA GLU A 186 -13.38 12.95 -9.51
C GLU A 186 -14.28 12.06 -8.65
N GLY A 187 -14.41 12.37 -7.36
CA GLY A 187 -15.18 11.59 -6.40
C GLY A 187 -14.31 10.58 -5.65
N LEU A 188 -14.20 10.75 -4.33
CA LEU A 188 -13.44 9.83 -3.47
C LEU A 188 -14.15 8.47 -3.39
N LYS A 189 -13.41 7.41 -3.72
CA LYS A 189 -13.88 6.03 -3.61
C LYS A 189 -13.45 5.41 -2.28
N ASP A 190 -14.31 4.58 -1.71
CA ASP A 190 -14.00 3.81 -0.51
C ASP A 190 -12.84 2.84 -0.78
N ARG A 191 -11.99 2.62 0.24
CA ARG A 191 -10.73 1.90 0.10
C ARG A 191 -10.71 0.64 0.94
N ALA A 192 -10.29 -0.48 0.35
CA ALA A 192 -10.00 -1.69 1.13
C ALA A 192 -8.81 -1.45 2.08
N ILE A 193 -8.89 -1.96 3.30
CA ILE A 193 -7.88 -1.80 4.36
C ILE A 193 -7.50 -3.13 5.05
N THR A 194 -7.95 -4.24 4.47
CA THR A 194 -7.55 -5.62 4.79
C THR A 194 -7.43 -6.40 3.50
#